data_AF-Q0VMS4-F1
#
_entry.id   AF-Q0VMS4-F1
#
_cell.length_a   1.000
_cell.length_b   1.000
_cell.length_c   1.000
_cell.angle_alpha   90.00
_cell.angle_beta   90.00
_cell.angle_gamma   90.00
#
_symmetry.space_group_name_H-M   'P 1'
#
loop_
_entity.id
_entity.type
_entity.pdbx_description
1 polymer ?
#
loop_
_entity_poly.entity_id
_entity_poly.type
_entity_poly.pdbx_seq_one_letter_code
_entity_poly.pdbx_strand_id
1 'polypeptide(L)'
;MTDKAKLFMDGDSQAVRLPDHYRFDGDEVYIRQDPETGDVILSARPNGWDEFFDMLDEDPMPGDFLADRFQGDLPDGNPLDGEDDQASDSRAIMRRIANSHEQWDKFMENLKAQDKKQGLEPKQ
;
A
#
# COMPACT_ATOMS: atom_id res chain seq x y z
N MET A 1 -28.88 -2.23 20.20
CA MET A 1 -30.10 -2.51 19.41
C MET A 1 -29.62 -2.90 18.01
N THR A 2 -30.22 -3.92 17.40
CA THR A 2 -29.82 -4.42 16.07
C THR A 2 -31.04 -4.39 15.17
N ASP A 3 -30.96 -3.61 14.10
CA ASP A 3 -31.96 -3.61 13.03
C ASP A 3 -31.52 -4.49 11.88
N LYS A 4 -32.50 -4.98 11.10
CA LYS A 4 -32.24 -5.81 9.92
C LYS A 4 -32.51 -5.00 8.67
N ALA A 5 -31.57 -5.04 7.72
CA ALA A 5 -31.73 -4.47 6.39
C ALA A 5 -32.00 -5.58 5.35
N LYS A 6 -32.64 -5.22 4.24
CA LYS A 6 -32.89 -6.15 3.15
C LYS A 6 -31.72 -6.15 2.18
N LEU A 7 -31.18 -7.34 1.88
CA LEU A 7 -30.23 -7.54 0.80
C LEU A 7 -30.98 -7.87 -0.50
N PHE A 8 -30.48 -7.35 -1.61
CA PHE A 8 -30.98 -7.61 -2.94
C PHE A 8 -29.81 -7.61 -3.95
N MET A 9 -30.05 -8.13 -5.15
CA MET A 9 -29.08 -8.07 -6.24
C MET A 9 -29.41 -6.88 -7.14
N ASP A 10 -28.37 -6.17 -7.57
CA ASP A 10 -28.41 -5.13 -8.57
C ASP A 10 -27.42 -5.50 -9.70
N GLY A 11 -27.95 -6.09 -10.77
CA GLY A 11 -27.15 -6.76 -11.79
C GLY A 11 -26.34 -7.93 -11.20
N ASP A 12 -25.02 -7.91 -11.40
CA ASP A 12 -24.08 -8.87 -10.83
C ASP A 12 -23.56 -8.47 -9.43
N SER A 13 -24.02 -7.35 -8.90
CA SER A 13 -23.60 -6.83 -7.59
C SER A 13 -24.64 -7.09 -6.50
N GLN A 14 -24.19 -7.21 -5.26
CA GLN A 14 -25.07 -7.27 -4.09
C GLN A 14 -25.23 -5.88 -3.47
N ALA A 15 -26.46 -5.53 -3.11
CA ALA A 15 -26.80 -4.24 -2.51
C ALA A 15 -27.61 -4.41 -1.21
N VAL A 16 -27.47 -3.43 -0.31
CA VAL A 16 -28.19 -3.36 0.96
C VAL A 16 -29.14 -2.16 0.93
N ARG A 17 -30.41 -2.38 1.28
CA ARG A 17 -31.36 -1.27 1.44
C ARG A 17 -31.29 -0.74 2.87
N LEU A 18 -30.69 0.44 3.03
CA LEU A 18 -30.59 1.11 4.32
C LEU A 18 -31.96 1.67 4.77
N PRO A 19 -32.41 1.35 6.01
CA PRO A 19 -33.55 2.01 6.63
C PRO A 19 -33.34 3.52 6.80
N ASP A 20 -34.42 4.27 6.96
CA ASP A 20 -34.40 5.74 6.94
C ASP A 20 -33.46 6.36 7.98
N HIS A 21 -33.36 5.77 9.16
CA HIS A 21 -32.47 6.24 10.24
C HIS A 21 -30.99 5.84 10.09
N TYR A 22 -30.65 5.04 9.07
CA TYR A 22 -29.26 4.67 8.73
C TYR A 22 -28.81 5.27 7.39
N ARG A 23 -29.54 6.24 6.84
CA ARG A 23 -29.13 6.91 5.60
C ARG A 23 -27.91 7.79 5.86
N PHE A 24 -26.98 7.77 4.91
CA PHE A 24 -25.82 8.65 4.90
C PHE A 24 -26.15 9.94 4.17
N ASP A 25 -25.52 11.04 4.59
CA ASP A 25 -25.52 12.30 3.85
C ASP A 25 -24.43 12.22 2.77
N GLY A 26 -24.82 11.97 1.52
CA GLY A 26 -23.90 11.84 0.38
C GLY A 26 -24.32 10.79 -0.64
N ASP A 27 -23.47 10.60 -1.65
CA ASP A 27 -23.61 9.61 -2.72
C ASP A 27 -22.62 8.43 -2.58
N GLU A 28 -21.58 8.59 -1.76
CA GLU A 28 -20.51 7.60 -1.58
C GLU A 28 -20.23 7.32 -0.09
N VAL A 29 -19.81 6.08 0.18
CA VAL A 29 -19.38 5.62 1.51
C VAL A 29 -18.11 4.79 1.41
N TYR A 30 -17.32 4.75 2.48
CA TYR A 30 -16.22 3.81 2.60
C TYR A 30 -16.72 2.45 3.09
N ILE A 31 -16.12 1.39 2.57
CA ILE A 31 -16.39 0.01 2.96
C ILE A 31 -15.10 -0.59 3.50
N ARG A 32 -15.14 -1.13 4.72
CA ARG A 32 -14.04 -1.90 5.30
C ARG A 32 -14.58 -3.20 5.88
N GLN A 33 -13.78 -4.26 5.76
CA GLN A 33 -14.02 -5.49 6.48
C GLN A 33 -13.16 -5.53 7.75
N ASP A 34 -13.78 -5.79 8.89
CA ASP A 34 -13.08 -6.09 10.12
C ASP A 34 -12.39 -7.45 9.99
N PRO A 35 -11.06 -7.54 10.15
CA PRO A 35 -10.32 -8.79 9.97
C PRO A 35 -10.59 -9.83 11.07
N GLU A 36 -11.03 -9.43 12.26
CA GLU A 36 -11.26 -10.34 13.39
C GLU A 36 -12.67 -10.94 13.34
N THR A 37 -13.68 -10.10 13.09
CA THR A 37 -15.09 -10.52 13.09
C THR A 37 -15.58 -10.92 11.70
N GLY A 38 -14.95 -10.39 10.65
CA GLY A 38 -15.42 -10.51 9.26
C GLY A 38 -16.55 -9.53 8.91
N ASP A 39 -16.95 -8.66 9.85
CA ASP A 39 -18.06 -7.72 9.66
C ASP A 39 -17.72 -6.66 8.61
N VAL A 40 -18.72 -6.29 7.81
CA VAL A 40 -18.60 -5.22 6.83
C VAL A 40 -19.10 -3.92 7.45
N ILE A 41 -18.20 -2.96 7.58
CA ILE A 41 -18.43 -1.66 8.18
C ILE A 41 -18.55 -0.62 7.06
N LEU A 42 -19.66 0.12 7.06
CA LEU A 42 -19.88 1.27 6.20
C LEU A 42 -19.63 2.55 7.01
N SER A 43 -18.80 3.45 6.49
CA SER A 43 -18.55 4.75 7.11
C SER A 43 -18.75 5.89 6.11
N ALA A 44 -19.26 7.02 6.61
CA ALA A 44 -19.39 8.23 5.81
C ALA A 44 -18.03 8.67 5.26
N ARG A 45 -18.04 9.33 4.11
CA ARG A 45 -16.86 10.02 3.61
C ARG A 45 -16.69 11.31 4.43
N PRO A 46 -15.53 11.56 5.06
CA PRO A 46 -15.28 12.85 5.70
C PRO A 46 -15.33 13.95 4.64
N ASN A 47 -15.92 15.09 4.97
CA ASN A 47 -16.15 16.18 4.01
C ASN A 47 -14.85 16.88 3.56
N GLY A 48 -13.71 16.52 4.15
CA GLY A 48 -12.41 17.04 3.79
C GLY A 48 -11.41 16.85 4.91
N TRP A 49 -10.30 17.58 4.82
CA TRP A 49 -9.28 17.62 5.86
C TRP A 49 -9.74 18.40 7.09
N ASP A 50 -10.70 19.31 6.96
CA ASP A 50 -11.19 20.14 8.06
C ASP A 50 -11.81 19.29 9.18
N GLU A 51 -12.71 18.36 8.84
CA GLU A 51 -13.33 17.43 9.80
C GLU A 51 -12.31 16.53 10.51
N PHE A 52 -11.23 16.17 9.81
CA PHE A 52 -10.12 15.42 10.40
C PHE A 52 -9.34 16.25 11.42
N PHE A 53 -9.09 17.53 11.14
CA PHE A 53 -8.44 18.43 12.09
C PHE A 53 -9.35 18.75 13.29
N ASP A 54 -10.65 18.94 13.06
CA ASP A 54 -11.64 19.11 14.14
C ASP A 54 -11.63 17.89 15.09
N MET A 55 -11.56 16.67 14.54
CA MET A 55 -11.40 15.44 15.34
C MET A 55 -10.11 15.42 16.17
N LEU A 56 -8.98 15.88 15.59
CA LEU A 56 -7.71 15.95 16.31
C LEU A 56 -7.71 16.99 17.43
N ASP A 57 -8.47 18.08 17.25
CA ASP A 57 -8.66 19.10 18.29
C ASP A 57 -9.56 18.59 19.44
N GLU A 58 -10.55 17.74 19.14
CA GLU A 58 -11.42 17.11 20.14
C GLU A 58 -10.72 16.01 20.95
N ASP A 59 -9.89 15.18 20.30
CA ASP A 59 -9.12 14.11 20.94
C ASP A 59 -7.62 14.29 20.66
N PRO A 60 -6.94 15.18 21.41
CA PRO A 60 -5.55 15.48 21.16
C PRO A 60 -4.66 14.27 21.44
N MET A 61 -3.73 14.02 20.53
CA MET A 61 -2.74 12.96 20.70
C MET A 61 -1.98 13.12 22.02
N PRO A 62 -1.57 12.02 22.67
CA PRO A 62 -0.73 12.05 23.86
C PRO A 62 0.49 12.97 23.65
N GLY A 63 0.88 13.71 24.68
CA GLY A 63 1.98 14.70 24.55
C GLY A 63 3.34 14.09 24.19
N ASP A 64 3.50 12.78 24.33
CA ASP A 64 4.66 11.98 23.94
C ASP A 64 4.48 11.26 22.59
N PHE A 65 3.36 11.46 21.90
CA PHE A 65 3.12 10.87 20.59
C PHE A 65 4.19 11.31 19.59
N LEU A 66 4.93 10.33 19.05
CA LEU A 66 6.08 10.54 18.15
C LEU A 66 7.24 11.35 18.75
N ALA A 67 7.35 11.43 20.08
CA ALA A 67 8.50 12.06 20.75
C ALA A 67 9.83 11.37 20.38
N ASP A 68 9.80 10.05 20.15
CA ASP A 68 10.88 9.30 19.53
C ASP A 68 10.33 8.50 18.34
N ARG A 69 10.85 8.77 17.14
CA ARG A 69 10.47 8.07 15.90
C ARG A 69 11.38 6.88 15.60
N PHE A 70 12.39 6.63 16.44
CA PHE A 70 13.40 5.58 16.28
C PHE A 70 14.04 5.58 14.88
N GLN A 71 14.22 6.76 14.29
CA GLN A 71 14.81 6.92 12.95
C GLN A 71 16.36 6.84 12.98
N GLY A 72 16.92 6.57 14.16
CA GLY A 72 18.36 6.58 14.41
C GLY A 72 18.93 7.98 14.37
N ASP A 73 20.21 8.09 14.75
CA ASP A 73 20.96 9.31 14.50
C ASP A 73 21.27 9.43 13.01
N LEU A 74 21.26 10.66 12.51
CA LEU A 74 21.86 10.94 11.21
C LEU A 74 23.32 10.47 11.27
N PRO A 75 23.82 9.76 10.26
CA PRO A 75 25.22 9.35 10.24
C PRO A 75 26.10 10.57 10.46
N ASP A 76 27.06 10.40 11.36
CA ASP A 76 28.11 11.36 11.68
C ASP A 76 29.06 11.49 10.48
N GLY A 77 28.70 12.41 9.59
CA GLY A 77 29.50 12.79 8.43
C GLY A 77 28.63 13.26 7.28
N ASN A 78 29.05 14.33 6.62
CA ASN A 78 28.61 14.56 5.24
C ASN A 78 29.00 13.29 4.45
N PRO A 79 28.10 12.69 3.66
CA PRO A 79 28.41 11.48 2.87
C PRO A 79 29.59 11.63 1.89
N LEU A 80 30.13 12.85 1.77
CA LEU A 80 31.26 13.22 0.93
C LEU A 80 32.57 13.44 1.70
N ASP A 81 32.56 13.36 3.03
CA ASP A 81 33.74 13.65 3.88
C ASP A 81 34.53 12.39 4.25
N GLY A 82 34.22 11.24 3.63
CA GLY A 82 35.02 10.03 3.77
C GLY A 82 36.39 10.19 3.09
N GLU A 83 37.45 10.06 3.87
CA GLU A 83 38.81 9.83 3.37
C GLU A 83 38.80 8.63 2.42
N ASP A 84 39.38 8.82 1.24
CA ASP A 84 39.59 7.79 0.22
C ASP A 84 40.42 6.63 0.79
N ASP A 85 39.78 5.60 1.34
CA ASP A 85 40.45 4.34 1.64
C ASP A 85 39.67 3.12 1.08
N GLN A 86 40.01 2.82 -0.18
CA GLN A 86 40.14 1.47 -0.77
C GLN A 86 38.89 0.61 -1.04
N ALA A 87 37.65 1.11 -0.96
CA ALA A 87 36.46 0.31 -1.33
C ALA A 87 35.53 0.91 -2.40
N SER A 88 35.98 1.92 -3.12
CA SER A 88 35.19 2.60 -4.17
C SER A 88 35.91 2.58 -5.52
N ASP A 89 36.29 1.39 -6.01
CA ASP A 89 36.41 1.25 -7.47
C ASP A 89 34.98 1.25 -8.05
N SER A 90 34.43 2.44 -8.20
CA SER A 90 33.14 2.70 -8.82
C SER A 90 33.08 2.16 -10.25
N ARG A 91 34.23 1.87 -10.90
CA ARG A 91 34.28 1.07 -12.14
C ARG A 91 34.01 -0.41 -11.93
N ALA A 92 34.39 -1.01 -10.80
CA ALA A 92 34.10 -2.40 -10.48
C ALA A 92 32.61 -2.62 -10.17
N ILE A 93 31.99 -1.69 -9.43
CA ILE A 93 30.54 -1.67 -9.19
C ILE A 93 29.78 -1.41 -10.51
N MET A 94 30.23 -0.45 -11.32
CA MET A 94 29.65 -0.19 -12.65
C MET A 94 29.83 -1.35 -13.62
N ARG A 95 30.95 -2.10 -13.60
CA ARG A 95 31.12 -3.32 -14.41
C ARG A 95 30.18 -4.44 -13.98
N ARG A 96 29.88 -4.55 -12.68
CA ARG A 96 28.97 -5.56 -12.14
C ARG A 96 27.52 -5.28 -12.51
N ILE A 97 27.13 -4.00 -12.59
CA ILE A 97 25.81 -3.55 -13.08
C ILE A 97 25.73 -3.65 -14.62
N ALA A 98 26.78 -3.26 -15.34
CA ALA A 98 26.81 -3.34 -16.81
C ALA A 98 26.75 -4.79 -17.34
N ASN A 99 27.40 -5.73 -16.66
CA ASN A 99 27.30 -7.16 -16.99
C ASN A 99 25.93 -7.78 -16.61
N SER A 100 25.05 -7.04 -15.93
CA SER A 100 23.69 -7.48 -15.64
C SER A 100 22.84 -7.56 -16.91
N HIS A 101 23.13 -6.81 -17.97
CA HIS A 101 22.31 -6.84 -19.20
C HIS A 101 22.44 -8.19 -19.94
N GLU A 102 23.66 -8.71 -20.10
CA GLU A 102 23.87 -10.06 -20.69
C GLU A 102 23.36 -11.18 -19.80
N GLN A 103 23.39 -10.98 -18.47
CA GLN A 103 22.82 -11.93 -17.52
C GLN A 103 21.29 -11.95 -17.57
N TRP A 104 20.65 -10.78 -17.71
CA TRP A 104 19.20 -10.65 -17.93
C TRP A 104 18.78 -11.23 -19.28
N ASP A 105 19.56 -11.02 -20.34
CA ASP A 105 19.28 -11.61 -21.66
C ASP A 105 19.37 -13.14 -21.62
N LYS A 106 20.43 -13.70 -21.02
CA LYS A 106 20.57 -15.16 -20.81
C LYS A 106 19.49 -15.73 -19.90
N PHE A 107 19.08 -14.98 -18.88
CA PHE A 107 17.97 -15.35 -18.00
C PHE A 107 16.65 -15.39 -18.75
N MET A 108 16.35 -14.39 -19.58
CA MET A 108 15.15 -14.34 -20.43
C MET A 108 15.15 -15.41 -21.53
N GLU A 109 16.31 -15.74 -22.09
CA GLU A 109 16.44 -16.80 -23.10
C GLU A 109 16.20 -18.19 -22.48
N ASN A 110 16.74 -18.43 -21.27
CA ASN A 110 16.46 -19.66 -20.52
C ASN A 110 14.99 -19.79 -20.12
N LEU A 111 14.32 -18.68 -19.79
CA LEU A 111 12.88 -18.64 -19.52
C LEU A 111 12.06 -19.02 -20.76
N LYS A 112 12.34 -18.41 -21.92
CA LYS A 112 11.69 -18.76 -23.19
C LYS A 112 11.94 -20.22 -23.61
N ALA A 113 13.13 -20.74 -23.32
CA ALA A 113 13.47 -22.14 -23.56
C ALA A 113 12.74 -23.10 -22.60
N GLN A 114 12.41 -22.66 -21.38
CA GLN A 114 11.61 -23.40 -20.41
C GLN A 114 10.12 -23.45 -20.79
N ASP A 115 9.54 -22.32 -21.20
CA ASP A 115 8.14 -22.26 -21.63
C ASP A 115 7.88 -23.10 -22.88
N LYS A 116 8.82 -23.10 -23.82
CA LYS A 116 8.77 -23.97 -25.01
C LYS A 116 8.83 -25.47 -24.69
N LYS A 117 9.45 -25.85 -23.57
CA LYS A 117 9.46 -27.25 -23.09
C LYS A 117 8.19 -27.61 -22.31
N GLN A 118 7.44 -26.64 -21.78
CA GLN A 118 6.21 -26.88 -21.02
C GLN A 118 4.92 -26.72 -21.84
N GLY A 119 5.00 -26.34 -23.12
CA GLY A 119 3.85 -26.41 -24.04
C GLY A 119 2.67 -25.52 -23.67
N LEU A 120 2.93 -24.40 -22.99
CA LEU A 120 1.92 -23.40 -22.64
C LEU A 120 2.13 -22.17 -23.52
N GLU A 121 1.42 -22.10 -24.64
CA GLU A 121 1.32 -20.84 -25.38
C GLU A 121 0.34 -19.88 -24.67
N PRO A 122 0.70 -18.60 -24.51
CA PRO A 122 -0.20 -17.61 -23.93
C PRO A 122 -1.33 -17.27 -24.91
N LYS A 123 -2.58 -17.41 -24.45
CA LYS A 123 -3.77 -16.97 -25.18
C LYS A 123 -3.72 -15.46 -25.39
N GLN A 124 -3.87 -15.04 -26.64
CA GLN A 124 -4.19 -13.67 -27.03
C GLN A 124 -5.61 -13.28 -26.62
#